data_AF-A0A7N0ZU09-F1
#
_entry.id   AF-A0A7N0ZU09-F1
#
_cell.length_a   1.000
_cell.length_b   1.000
_cell.length_c   1.000
_cell.angle_alpha   90.00
_cell.angle_beta   90.00
_cell.angle_gamma   90.00
#
_symmetry.space_group_name_H-M   'P 1'
#
loop_
_entity.id
_entity.type
_entity.pdbx_description
1 polymer ?
#
loop_
_entity_poly.entity_id
_entity_poly.type
_entity_poly.pdbx_seq_one_letter_code
_entity_poly.pdbx_strand_id
1 'polypeptide(L)'
;MEGLKTAETEIVVHAHPSQSNKVHQALKQEMTSLLFKYNEALDGVVLAHSMELASPDAKIISGVVPYFGVRLAAKLLLFSPKKDMLLEGKVEKVSQNIINIVVLGLCSATVSADDIRGEFDFKTKDGEETCYSTRHKSHKIRVGTILRFLVKSWDAETLIISGSMVPKHTGCIRWLELKSKQHATPIRFYSQGSDVDSDFLPPPLKKHRSKVRVVVFPYLKAYKIDLVIVAQ
;
A
#
# COMPACT_ATOMS: atom_id res chain seq x y z
N MET A 1 2.27 -3.97 -2.36
CA MET A 1 0.83 -3.98 -2.00
C MET A 1 0.08 -3.35 -3.16
N GLU A 2 -1.07 -3.90 -3.53
CA GLU A 2 -1.93 -3.30 -4.55
C GLU A 2 -2.48 -1.94 -4.06
N GLY A 3 -2.92 -1.09 -4.99
CA GLY A 3 -3.41 0.25 -4.66
C GLY A 3 -2.33 1.31 -4.44
N LEU A 4 -1.05 0.96 -4.34
CA LEU A 4 0.05 1.93 -4.34
C LEU A 4 0.51 2.24 -5.76
N LYS A 5 0.64 3.52 -6.10
CA LYS A 5 1.12 3.99 -7.40
C LYS A 5 2.09 5.15 -7.23
N THR A 6 3.16 5.16 -8.01
CA THR A 6 4.00 6.37 -8.19
C THR A 6 3.51 7.17 -9.39
N ALA A 7 3.46 8.49 -9.27
CA ALA A 7 3.15 9.39 -10.36
C ALA A 7 4.22 10.48 -10.48
N GLU A 8 4.64 10.77 -11.71
CA GLU A 8 5.44 11.95 -12.04
C GLU A 8 4.54 12.88 -12.85
N THR A 9 4.34 14.11 -12.37
CA THR A 9 3.41 15.06 -13.01
C THR A 9 3.86 16.49 -12.78
N GLU A 10 3.47 17.38 -13.70
CA GLU A 10 3.54 18.81 -13.45
C GLU A 10 2.31 19.27 -12.67
N ILE A 11 2.53 20.08 -11.63
CA ILE A 11 1.46 20.67 -10.80
C ILE A 11 1.71 22.17 -10.71
N VAL A 12 0.64 22.96 -10.82
CA VAL A 12 0.70 24.38 -10.52
C VAL A 12 0.32 24.59 -9.07
N VAL A 13 1.21 25.19 -8.30
CA VAL A 13 0.97 25.55 -6.90
C VAL A 13 0.90 27.05 -6.78
N HIS A 14 -0.08 27.54 -6.03
CA HIS A 14 -0.31 28.96 -5.83
C HIS A 14 0.27 29.42 -4.50
N ALA A 15 0.99 30.53 -4.51
CA ALA A 15 1.51 31.16 -3.32
C ALA A 15 1.06 32.62 -3.24
N HIS A 16 0.86 33.09 -2.01
CA HIS A 16 0.44 34.47 -1.75
C HIS A 16 1.65 35.41 -1.92
N PRO A 17 1.48 36.67 -2.41
CA PRO A 17 2.59 37.61 -2.59
C PRO A 17 3.46 37.85 -1.35
N SER A 18 2.87 37.77 -0.16
CA SER A 18 3.60 37.89 1.11
C SER A 18 4.65 36.79 1.32
N GLN A 19 4.56 35.68 0.59
CA GLN A 19 5.48 34.56 0.63
C GLN A 19 6.56 34.62 -0.47
N SER A 20 6.59 35.69 -1.28
CA SER A 20 7.53 35.87 -2.40
C SER A 20 9.02 35.86 -1.99
N ASN A 21 9.34 36.24 -0.75
CA ASN A 21 10.70 36.15 -0.22
C ASN A 21 11.08 34.74 0.28
N LYS A 22 10.11 33.81 0.33
CA LYS A 22 10.26 32.44 0.87
C LYS A 22 9.51 31.41 0.00
N VAL A 23 9.59 31.56 -1.32
CA VAL A 23 8.84 30.75 -2.29
C VAL A 23 8.98 29.26 -2.05
N HIS A 24 10.21 28.75 -1.91
CA HIS A 24 10.43 27.31 -1.72
C HIS A 24 9.73 26.76 -0.46
N GLN A 25 9.72 27.53 0.64
CA GLN A 25 9.03 27.14 1.87
C GLN A 25 7.52 27.13 1.67
N ALA A 26 6.96 28.15 1.02
CA ALA A 26 5.53 28.23 0.73
C ALA A 26 5.07 27.07 -0.17
N LEU A 27 5.79 26.79 -1.25
CA LEU A 27 5.51 25.66 -2.13
C LEU A 27 5.56 24.32 -1.38
N LYS A 28 6.56 24.16 -0.50
CA LYS A 28 6.67 22.95 0.32
C LYS A 28 5.47 22.80 1.26
N GLN A 29 4.99 23.90 1.86
CA GLN A 29 3.81 23.90 2.73
C GLN A 29 2.56 23.51 1.96
N GLU A 30 2.35 24.08 0.77
CA GLU A 30 1.24 23.72 -0.12
C GLU A 30 1.29 22.25 -0.52
N MET A 31 2.45 21.74 -0.95
CA MET A 31 2.61 20.31 -1.27
C MET A 31 2.37 19.41 -0.06
N THR A 32 2.82 19.83 1.13
CA THR A 32 2.59 19.10 2.38
C THR A 32 1.10 19.08 2.74
N SER A 33 0.35 20.13 2.39
CA SER A 33 -1.09 20.22 2.65
C SER A 33 -1.93 19.16 1.90
N LEU A 34 -1.37 18.57 0.83
CA LEU A 34 -1.96 17.49 0.05
C LEU A 34 -1.80 16.12 0.71
N LEU A 35 -0.86 15.97 1.66
CA LEU A 35 -0.60 14.69 2.30
C LEU A 35 -1.82 14.18 3.06
N PHE A 36 -2.07 12.87 2.93
CA PHE A 36 -3.14 12.13 3.58
C PHE A 36 -4.56 12.61 3.23
N LYS A 37 -4.69 13.33 2.13
CA LYS A 37 -5.99 13.73 1.56
C LYS A 37 -6.16 13.12 0.19
N TYR A 38 -7.40 12.74 -0.11
CA TYR A 38 -7.77 12.37 -1.45
C TYR A 38 -7.71 13.60 -2.36
N ASN A 39 -7.09 13.44 -3.52
CA ASN A 39 -7.04 14.47 -4.55
C ASN A 39 -7.68 13.91 -5.82
N GLU A 40 -8.78 14.54 -6.24
CA GLU A 40 -9.56 14.12 -7.41
C GLU A 40 -8.75 14.14 -8.70
N ALA A 41 -7.91 15.18 -8.90
CA ALA A 41 -7.09 15.30 -10.10
C ALA A 41 -6.01 14.21 -10.20
N LEU A 42 -5.60 13.67 -9.05
CA LEU A 42 -4.60 12.60 -8.96
C LEU A 42 -5.24 11.20 -8.82
N ASP A 43 -6.56 11.12 -8.66
CA ASP A 43 -7.32 9.88 -8.42
C ASP A 43 -6.71 9.05 -7.27
N GLY A 44 -6.39 9.71 -6.15
CA GLY A 44 -5.77 9.02 -5.01
C GLY A 44 -5.39 9.89 -3.83
N VAL A 45 -5.06 9.22 -2.73
CA VAL A 45 -4.54 9.83 -1.50
C VAL A 45 -3.04 10.05 -1.63
N VAL A 46 -2.57 11.28 -1.44
CA VAL A 46 -1.12 11.57 -1.51
C VAL A 46 -0.45 11.10 -0.21
N LEU A 47 0.40 10.08 -0.30
CA LEU A 47 1.14 9.56 0.86
C LEU A 47 2.51 10.22 1.02
N ALA A 48 3.14 10.59 -0.08
CA ALA A 48 4.41 11.27 -0.09
C ALA A 48 4.58 12.10 -1.35
N HIS A 49 5.40 13.15 -1.26
CA HIS A 49 5.77 13.98 -2.40
C HIS A 49 7.26 14.29 -2.39
N SER A 50 7.80 14.51 -3.58
CA SER A 50 9.05 15.20 -3.85
C SER A 50 8.77 16.24 -4.92
N MET A 51 9.38 17.42 -4.82
CA MET A 51 9.15 18.51 -5.75
C MET A 51 10.47 19.07 -6.27
N GLU A 52 10.49 19.39 -7.55
CA GLU A 52 11.53 20.16 -8.22
C GLU A 52 10.84 21.32 -8.96
N LEU A 53 11.48 22.48 -9.02
CA LEU A 53 10.97 23.59 -9.81
C LEU A 53 11.09 23.22 -11.28
N ALA A 54 9.97 23.18 -12.01
CA ALA A 54 9.99 22.90 -13.44
C ALA A 54 10.47 24.12 -14.23
N SER A 55 10.16 25.32 -13.74
CA SER A 55 10.62 26.60 -14.29
C SER A 55 10.91 27.61 -13.18
N PRO A 56 11.85 28.54 -13.38
CA PRO A 56 12.03 29.69 -12.48
C PRO A 56 10.87 30.69 -12.59
N ASP A 57 10.11 30.66 -13.68
CA ASP A 57 9.04 31.60 -13.95
C ASP A 57 7.77 31.28 -13.15
N ALA A 58 7.18 32.32 -12.57
CA ALA A 58 5.87 32.27 -11.92
C ALA A 58 4.87 33.13 -12.68
N LYS A 59 3.64 32.64 -12.84
CA LYS A 59 2.56 33.39 -13.49
C LYS A 59 1.68 34.05 -12.43
N ILE A 60 1.61 35.38 -12.46
CA ILE A 60 0.65 36.13 -11.63
C ILE A 60 -0.75 35.86 -12.15
N ILE A 61 -1.65 35.49 -11.24
CA ILE A 61 -3.06 35.26 -11.51
C ILE A 61 -3.79 36.55 -11.20
N SER A 62 -4.48 37.08 -12.20
CA SER A 62 -5.28 38.30 -12.10
C SER A 62 -6.50 38.05 -11.19
N GLY A 63 -6.68 38.88 -10.15
CA GLY A 63 -7.77 38.76 -9.19
C GLY A 63 -7.67 39.84 -8.10
N VAL A 64 -8.64 39.87 -7.17
CA VAL A 64 -8.69 40.86 -6.06
C VAL A 64 -7.45 40.76 -5.16
N VAL A 65 -6.95 39.54 -4.94
CA VAL A 65 -5.65 39.27 -4.32
C VAL A 65 -4.81 38.50 -5.34
N PRO A 66 -3.72 39.07 -5.88
CA PRO A 66 -2.97 38.43 -6.94
C PRO A 66 -2.10 37.32 -6.37
N TYR A 67 -2.49 36.06 -6.53
CA TYR A 67 -1.60 34.93 -6.25
C TYR A 67 -0.61 34.74 -7.41
N PHE A 68 0.54 34.13 -7.16
CA PHE A 68 1.42 33.67 -8.22
C PHE A 68 1.45 32.14 -8.27
N GLY A 69 1.26 31.58 -9.47
CA GLY A 69 1.35 30.16 -9.74
C GLY A 69 2.75 29.77 -10.17
N VAL A 70 3.31 28.74 -9.53
CA VAL A 70 4.61 28.16 -9.86
C VAL A 70 4.40 26.74 -10.37
N ARG A 71 5.03 26.40 -11.49
CA ARG A 71 5.01 25.03 -12.04
C ARG A 71 6.06 24.18 -11.35
N LEU A 72 5.63 23.06 -10.80
CA LEU A 72 6.49 22.09 -10.12
C LEU A 72 6.45 20.77 -10.88
N ALA A 73 7.62 20.18 -11.09
CA ALA A 73 7.73 18.77 -11.41
C ALA A 73 7.66 18.00 -10.09
N ALA A 74 6.57 17.26 -9.90
CA ALA A 74 6.31 16.53 -8.66
C ALA A 74 6.40 15.02 -8.89
N LYS A 75 7.08 14.33 -7.96
CA LYS A 75 7.01 12.87 -7.83
C LYS A 75 6.16 12.54 -6.61
N LEU A 76 5.09 11.81 -6.83
CA LEU A 76 4.09 11.51 -5.81
C LEU A 76 4.01 10.00 -5.57
N LEU A 77 3.80 9.62 -4.32
CA LEU A 77 3.32 8.30 -3.94
C LEU A 77 1.84 8.43 -3.61
N LEU A 78 1.01 7.72 -4.35
CA LEU A 78 -0.44 7.73 -4.23
C LEU A 78 -0.94 6.39 -3.69
N PHE A 79 -1.99 6.45 -2.88
CA PHE A 79 -2.80 5.30 -2.51
C PHE A 79 -4.20 5.46 -3.11
N SER A 80 -4.56 4.53 -3.99
CA SER A 80 -5.81 4.52 -4.75
C SER A 80 -6.33 3.09 -4.80
N PRO A 81 -6.97 2.62 -3.70
CA PRO A 81 -7.53 1.28 -3.65
C PRO A 81 -8.73 1.19 -4.60
N LYS A 82 -8.79 0.12 -5.39
CA LYS A 82 -9.90 -0.16 -6.31
C LYS A 82 -10.61 -1.43 -5.88
N LYS A 83 -11.87 -1.55 -6.29
CA LYS A 83 -12.64 -2.78 -6.13
C LYS A 83 -11.84 -3.97 -6.67
N ASP A 84 -11.93 -5.10 -5.97
CA ASP A 84 -11.29 -6.37 -6.27
C ASP A 84 -9.75 -6.37 -6.14
N MET A 85 -9.14 -5.31 -5.59
CA MET A 85 -7.72 -5.33 -5.21
C MET A 85 -7.49 -6.07 -3.89
N LEU A 86 -6.33 -6.70 -3.77
CA LEU A 86 -5.86 -7.32 -2.52
C LEU A 86 -5.03 -6.34 -1.70
N LEU A 87 -5.57 -5.99 -0.54
CA LEU A 87 -4.88 -5.14 0.43
C LEU A 87 -4.48 -5.94 1.66
N GLU A 88 -3.46 -5.41 2.34
CA GLU A 88 -2.97 -5.96 3.58
C GLU A 88 -3.00 -4.87 4.64
N GLY A 89 -3.47 -5.21 5.82
CA GLY A 89 -3.56 -4.26 6.92
C GLY A 89 -3.43 -4.96 8.27
N LYS A 90 -3.15 -4.16 9.30
CA LYS A 90 -3.02 -4.64 10.67
C LYS A 90 -4.38 -4.65 11.34
N VAL A 91 -4.78 -5.79 11.87
CA VAL A 91 -6.03 -5.90 12.64
C VAL A 91 -5.93 -5.07 13.91
N GLU A 92 -6.87 -4.16 14.08
CA GLU A 92 -7.00 -3.31 15.27
C GLU A 92 -8.04 -3.88 16.25
N LYS A 93 -9.16 -4.40 15.71
CA LYS A 93 -10.23 -5.00 16.50
C LYS A 93 -10.80 -6.22 15.78
N VAL A 94 -11.18 -7.23 16.55
CA VAL A 94 -11.90 -8.41 16.08
C VAL A 94 -13.11 -8.55 16.97
N SER A 95 -14.31 -8.59 16.41
CA SER A 95 -15.54 -8.92 17.15
C SER A 95 -16.39 -9.85 16.30
N GLN A 96 -17.43 -10.46 16.88
CA GLN A 96 -18.26 -11.47 16.19
C GLN A 96 -18.81 -11.02 14.82
N ASN A 97 -19.08 -9.72 14.67
CA ASN A 97 -19.73 -9.19 13.47
C ASN A 97 -18.80 -8.42 12.53
N ILE A 98 -17.59 -8.06 12.98
CA ILE A 98 -16.71 -7.16 12.24
C ILE A 98 -15.25 -7.33 12.64
N ILE A 99 -14.37 -7.22 11.65
CA ILE A 99 -12.92 -7.10 11.84
C ILE A 99 -12.52 -5.70 11.37
N ASN A 100 -11.98 -4.88 12.27
CA ASN A 100 -11.41 -3.58 11.96
C ASN A 100 -9.91 -3.71 11.71
N ILE A 101 -9.45 -3.06 10.66
CA ILE A 101 -8.12 -3.20 10.11
C ILE A 101 -7.61 -1.79 9.78
N VAL A 102 -6.34 -1.53 10.04
CA VAL A 102 -5.67 -0.31 9.59
C VAL A 102 -4.73 -0.64 8.44
N VAL A 103 -4.96 -0.02 7.29
CA VAL A 103 -4.14 -0.14 6.08
C VAL A 103 -3.16 1.03 6.02
N LEU A 104 -1.86 0.73 5.84
CA LEU A 104 -0.78 1.73 5.78
C LEU A 104 -0.70 2.69 6.97
N GLY A 105 -1.28 2.34 8.12
CA GLY A 105 -1.31 3.21 9.31
C GLY A 105 -2.25 4.42 9.20
N LEU A 106 -3.02 4.53 8.11
CA LEU A 106 -3.86 5.71 7.81
C LEU A 106 -5.31 5.35 7.55
N CYS A 107 -5.56 4.39 6.64
CA CYS A 107 -6.89 4.11 6.15
C CYS A 107 -7.55 3.05 7.03
N SER A 108 -8.79 3.31 7.44
CA SER A 108 -9.59 2.33 8.15
C SER A 108 -10.21 1.35 7.16
N ALA A 109 -10.18 0.08 7.49
CA ALA A 109 -10.77 -0.98 6.69
C ALA A 109 -11.62 -1.90 7.57
N THR A 110 -12.76 -2.34 7.05
CA THR A 110 -13.71 -3.18 7.78
C THR A 110 -14.10 -4.40 6.97
N VAL A 111 -14.17 -5.56 7.62
CA VAL A 111 -14.73 -6.79 7.04
C VAL A 111 -15.88 -7.22 7.93
N SER A 112 -17.11 -7.20 7.42
CA SER A 112 -18.31 -7.64 8.15
C SER A 112 -18.43 -9.16 8.18
N ALA A 113 -19.27 -9.70 9.07
CA ALA A 113 -19.51 -11.15 9.16
C ALA A 113 -19.94 -11.80 7.84
N ASP A 114 -20.79 -11.13 7.05
CA ASP A 114 -21.25 -11.63 5.74
C ASP A 114 -20.10 -11.77 4.73
N ASP A 115 -19.04 -11.01 4.95
CA ASP A 115 -17.84 -10.99 4.12
C ASP A 115 -16.71 -11.86 4.69
N ILE A 116 -16.99 -12.67 5.70
CA ILE A 116 -16.07 -13.65 6.28
C ILE A 116 -16.52 -15.06 5.86
N ARG A 117 -15.56 -15.92 5.49
CA ARG A 117 -15.89 -17.30 5.11
C ARG A 117 -16.44 -18.07 6.31
N GLY A 118 -17.46 -18.89 6.07
CA GLY A 118 -18.13 -19.67 7.12
C GLY A 118 -17.25 -20.70 7.84
N GLU A 119 -16.00 -20.96 7.41
CA GLU A 119 -15.08 -21.74 8.23
C GLU A 119 -14.47 -20.95 9.42
N PHE A 120 -14.68 -19.65 9.53
CA PHE A 120 -14.17 -18.87 10.65
C PHE A 120 -15.21 -18.76 11.76
N ASP A 121 -14.79 -19.19 12.95
CA ASP A 121 -15.54 -18.99 14.19
C ASP A 121 -14.87 -17.93 15.06
N PHE A 122 -15.67 -17.33 15.93
CA PHE A 122 -15.21 -16.35 16.92
C PHE A 122 -15.17 -16.98 18.30
N LYS A 123 -14.09 -16.71 19.02
CA LYS A 123 -13.92 -17.12 20.41
C LYS A 123 -13.35 -15.97 21.21
N THR A 124 -13.93 -15.75 22.38
CA THR A 124 -13.37 -14.88 23.41
C THR A 124 -12.75 -15.75 24.48
N LYS A 125 -11.48 -15.54 24.78
CA LYS A 125 -10.79 -16.24 25.86
C LYS A 125 -9.92 -15.25 26.61
N ASP A 126 -10.03 -15.22 27.94
CA ASP A 126 -9.21 -14.35 28.79
C ASP A 126 -9.31 -12.86 28.39
N GLY A 127 -10.47 -12.44 27.86
CA GLY A 127 -10.70 -11.08 27.34
C GLY A 127 -10.17 -10.83 25.92
N GLU A 128 -9.47 -11.78 25.31
CA GLU A 128 -8.98 -11.67 23.93
C GLU A 128 -10.00 -12.25 22.94
N GLU A 129 -10.49 -11.42 22.03
CA GLU A 129 -11.32 -11.83 20.89
C GLU A 129 -10.43 -12.38 19.76
N THR A 130 -10.69 -13.61 19.33
CA THR A 130 -9.96 -14.27 18.23
C THR A 130 -10.94 -14.86 17.23
N CYS A 131 -10.70 -14.58 15.96
CA CYS A 131 -11.33 -15.23 14.83
C CYS A 131 -10.40 -16.37 14.36
N TYR A 132 -10.90 -17.60 14.24
CA TYR A 132 -10.07 -18.76 13.91
C TYR A 132 -10.76 -19.68 12.91
N SER A 133 -9.98 -20.30 12.02
CA SER A 133 -10.53 -21.28 11.10
C SER A 133 -10.79 -22.63 11.79
N THR A 134 -12.00 -23.14 11.66
CA THR A 134 -12.40 -24.49 12.10
C THR A 134 -11.73 -25.58 11.28
N ARG A 135 -11.46 -25.31 9.99
CA ARG A 135 -10.74 -26.21 9.06
C ARG A 135 -9.23 -26.21 9.28
N HIS A 136 -8.67 -25.06 9.69
CA HIS A 136 -7.24 -24.88 9.85
C HIS A 136 -6.92 -24.20 11.19
N LYS A 137 -6.73 -24.98 12.26
CA LYS A 137 -6.51 -24.48 13.63
C LYS A 137 -5.35 -23.47 13.79
N SER A 138 -4.38 -23.49 12.87
CA SER A 138 -3.25 -22.54 12.82
C SER A 138 -3.62 -21.18 12.20
N HIS A 139 -4.70 -21.11 11.43
CA HIS A 139 -5.19 -19.87 10.82
C HIS A 139 -6.01 -19.09 11.84
N LYS A 140 -5.32 -18.22 12.57
CA LYS A 140 -5.91 -17.36 13.59
C LYS A 140 -5.73 -15.89 13.23
N ILE A 141 -6.75 -15.10 13.55
CA ILE A 141 -6.83 -13.66 13.34
C ILE A 141 -7.18 -13.04 14.69
N ARG A 142 -6.26 -12.21 15.18
CA ARG A 142 -6.36 -11.47 16.44
C ARG A 142 -5.79 -10.08 16.24
N VAL A 143 -6.00 -9.19 17.21
CA VAL A 143 -5.38 -7.86 17.22
C VAL A 143 -3.87 -7.96 16.94
N GLY A 144 -3.38 -7.11 16.05
CA GLY A 144 -2.00 -7.08 15.58
C GLY A 144 -1.66 -8.05 14.44
N THR A 145 -2.57 -8.93 14.04
CA THR A 145 -2.36 -9.81 12.87
C THR A 145 -2.34 -8.98 11.59
N ILE A 146 -1.44 -9.29 10.66
CA ILE A 146 -1.53 -8.75 9.29
C ILE A 146 -2.52 -9.61 8.50
N LEU A 147 -3.60 -8.98 8.07
CA LEU A 147 -4.70 -9.59 7.36
C LEU A 147 -4.67 -9.14 5.90
N ARG A 148 -4.73 -10.10 4.98
CA ARG A 148 -5.02 -9.86 3.57
C ARG A 148 -6.52 -9.96 3.32
N PHE A 149 -7.10 -8.99 2.64
CA PHE A 149 -8.52 -8.97 2.27
C PHE A 149 -8.69 -8.35 0.88
N LEU A 150 -9.84 -8.63 0.26
CA LEU A 150 -10.23 -8.10 -1.04
C LEU A 150 -11.05 -6.81 -0.85
N VAL A 151 -10.79 -5.76 -1.61
CA VAL A 151 -11.58 -4.51 -1.55
C VAL A 151 -12.95 -4.71 -2.19
N LYS A 152 -14.02 -4.41 -1.46
CA LYS A 152 -15.40 -4.34 -1.99
C LYS A 152 -15.77 -2.93 -2.41
N SER A 153 -15.48 -1.95 -1.57
CA SER A 153 -15.71 -0.53 -1.84
C SER A 153 -14.71 0.33 -1.08
N TRP A 154 -14.56 1.56 -1.57
CA TRP A 154 -13.69 2.58 -1.01
C TRP A 154 -14.45 3.90 -0.98
N ASP A 155 -14.47 4.53 0.18
CA ASP A 155 -14.92 5.90 0.35
C ASP A 155 -13.69 6.81 0.41
N ALA A 156 -13.53 7.62 -0.63
CA ALA A 156 -12.40 8.51 -0.79
C ALA A 156 -12.44 9.73 0.13
N GLU A 157 -13.63 10.15 0.59
CA GLU A 157 -13.78 11.30 1.47
C GLU A 157 -13.44 10.92 2.91
N THR A 158 -13.93 9.76 3.36
CA THR A 158 -13.70 9.28 4.74
C THR A 158 -12.49 8.37 4.88
N LEU A 159 -11.84 7.98 3.78
CA LEU A 159 -10.72 7.03 3.73
C LEU A 159 -11.05 5.65 4.34
N ILE A 160 -12.31 5.23 4.19
CA ILE A 160 -12.83 3.96 4.71
C ILE A 160 -12.93 2.93 3.59
N ILE A 161 -12.36 1.75 3.84
CA ILE A 161 -12.41 0.59 2.95
C ILE A 161 -13.41 -0.43 3.49
N SER A 162 -14.32 -0.90 2.64
CA SER A 162 -15.06 -2.15 2.89
C SER A 162 -14.30 -3.30 2.24
N GLY A 163 -14.04 -4.35 3.01
CA GLY A 163 -13.24 -5.50 2.61
C GLY A 163 -14.00 -6.81 2.68
N SER A 164 -13.47 -7.83 2.00
CA SER A 164 -13.96 -9.20 2.03
C SER A 164 -12.85 -10.21 2.23
N MET A 165 -13.15 -11.20 3.05
CA MET A 165 -12.37 -12.41 3.21
C MET A 165 -12.99 -13.62 2.51
N VAL A 166 -14.06 -13.48 1.72
CA VAL A 166 -14.67 -14.61 1.01
C VAL A 166 -13.70 -15.38 0.08
N PRO A 167 -12.77 -14.73 -0.66
CA PRO A 167 -11.84 -15.45 -1.53
C PRO A 167 -10.81 -16.28 -0.76
N LYS A 168 -10.49 -17.49 -1.24
CA LYS A 168 -9.58 -18.46 -0.55
C LYS A 168 -8.16 -17.95 -0.26
N HIS A 169 -7.69 -16.93 -0.97
CA HIS A 169 -6.35 -16.36 -0.85
C HIS A 169 -6.29 -15.17 0.14
N THR A 170 -7.34 -14.97 0.95
CA THR A 170 -7.43 -13.93 1.98
C THR A 170 -7.40 -14.53 3.39
N GLY A 171 -7.06 -13.72 4.39
CA GLY A 171 -6.89 -14.12 5.79
C GLY A 171 -5.52 -13.74 6.35
N CYS A 172 -5.05 -14.48 7.35
CA CYS A 172 -3.78 -14.22 8.04
C CYS A 172 -2.61 -14.46 7.07
N ILE A 173 -1.82 -13.42 6.79
CA ILE A 173 -0.67 -13.48 5.87
C ILE A 173 0.28 -14.61 6.24
N ARG A 174 0.66 -14.69 7.52
CA ARG A 174 1.61 -15.71 8.00
C ARG A 174 1.12 -17.13 7.69
N TRP A 175 -0.17 -17.38 7.80
CA TRP A 175 -0.74 -18.68 7.45
C TRP A 175 -0.76 -18.92 5.95
N LEU A 176 -1.15 -17.91 5.15
CA LEU A 176 -1.18 -17.99 3.69
C LEU A 176 0.22 -18.29 3.11
N GLU A 177 1.26 -17.66 3.62
CA GLU A 177 2.65 -17.89 3.22
C GLU A 177 3.18 -19.27 3.62
N LEU A 178 2.78 -19.79 4.79
CA LEU A 178 3.17 -21.14 5.18
C LEU A 178 2.53 -22.18 4.26
N LYS A 179 1.27 -21.96 3.85
CA LYS A 179 0.58 -22.86 2.93
C LYS A 179 1.19 -22.84 1.54
N SER A 180 1.59 -21.66 1.02
CA SER A 180 2.23 -21.59 -0.31
C SER A 180 3.58 -22.32 -0.34
N LYS A 181 4.37 -22.26 0.74
CA LYS A 181 5.63 -23.00 0.88
C LYS A 181 5.46 -24.51 0.96
N GLN A 182 4.37 -25.01 1.55
CA GLN A 182 4.10 -26.45 1.65
C GLN A 182 3.65 -27.07 0.32
N HIS A 183 3.05 -26.29 -0.57
CA HIS A 183 2.71 -26.73 -1.93
C HIS A 183 3.86 -26.58 -2.92
N ALA A 184 4.92 -25.84 -2.59
CA ALA A 184 6.18 -25.87 -3.31
C ALA A 184 6.95 -27.13 -2.91
N THR A 185 6.72 -28.23 -3.64
CA THR A 185 7.48 -29.47 -3.44
C THR A 185 8.97 -29.18 -3.58
N PRO A 186 9.84 -29.57 -2.63
CA PRO A 186 11.27 -29.49 -2.87
C PRO A 186 11.59 -30.49 -3.98
N ILE A 187 12.16 -30.01 -5.09
CA ILE A 187 12.79 -30.88 -6.08
C ILE A 187 13.89 -31.62 -5.33
N ARG A 188 13.64 -32.90 -5.01
CA ARG A 188 14.66 -33.80 -4.49
C ARG A 188 15.60 -34.11 -5.64
N PHE A 189 16.75 -33.45 -5.67
CA PHE A 189 17.88 -33.96 -6.42
C PHE A 189 18.35 -35.25 -5.72
N TYR A 190 18.01 -36.40 -6.28
CA TYR A 190 18.72 -37.64 -5.95
C TYR A 190 20.11 -37.51 -6.56
N SER A 191 21.14 -37.38 -5.72
CA SER A 191 22.51 -37.60 -6.15
C SER A 191 22.75 -39.11 -6.23
N GLN A 192 22.45 -39.71 -7.38
CA GLN A 192 23.15 -40.93 -7.82
C GLN A 192 24.23 -40.47 -8.80
N GLY A 193 25.48 -40.67 -8.40
CA GLY A 193 26.61 -40.53 -9.30
C GLY A 193 26.67 -41.72 -10.24
N SER A 194 26.76 -41.44 -11.54
CA SER A 194 27.62 -42.14 -12.50
C SER A 194 27.40 -41.52 -13.88
N ASP A 195 28.44 -40.81 -14.32
CA ASP A 195 28.91 -40.57 -15.70
C ASP A 195 27.93 -40.72 -16.87
N VAL A 196 27.52 -39.59 -17.47
CA VAL A 196 27.31 -39.50 -18.94
C VAL A 196 27.57 -38.07 -19.43
N ASP A 197 28.55 -37.96 -20.32
CA ASP A 197 28.87 -36.96 -21.36
C ASP A 197 28.47 -35.48 -21.19
N SER A 198 29.52 -34.68 -21.05
CA SER A 198 29.56 -33.23 -21.25
C SER A 198 29.46 -32.90 -22.74
N ASP A 199 28.27 -32.61 -23.26
CA ASP A 199 28.06 -31.76 -24.44
C ASP A 199 26.56 -31.58 -24.67
N PHE A 200 25.92 -30.66 -23.95
CA PHE A 200 24.67 -29.95 -24.34
C PHE A 200 24.20 -29.09 -23.14
N LEU A 201 24.92 -28.01 -22.84
CA LEU A 201 24.38 -26.94 -21.98
C LEU A 201 23.72 -25.88 -22.87
N PRO A 202 22.44 -25.54 -22.67
CA PRO A 202 21.88 -24.34 -23.27
C PRO A 202 22.59 -23.10 -22.71
N PRO A 203 22.74 -22.02 -23.49
CA PRO A 203 23.45 -20.83 -23.05
C PRO A 203 22.77 -20.23 -21.81
N PRO A 204 23.54 -19.66 -20.86
CA PRO A 204 22.98 -19.10 -19.64
C PRO A 204 22.01 -17.97 -19.99
N LEU A 205 20.77 -18.09 -19.48
CA LEU A 205 19.78 -17.03 -19.52
C LEU A 205 20.42 -15.74 -18.98
N LYS A 206 20.53 -14.73 -19.85
CA LYS A 206 21.03 -13.41 -19.50
C LYS A 206 20.23 -12.92 -18.29
N LYS A 207 20.91 -12.76 -17.15
CA LYS A 207 20.35 -12.09 -15.97
C LYS A 207 19.95 -10.67 -16.38
N HIS A 208 18.67 -10.46 -16.64
CA HIS A 208 18.13 -9.12 -16.76
C HIS A 208 18.20 -8.51 -15.36
N ARG A 209 19.24 -7.72 -15.10
CA ARG A 209 19.30 -6.84 -13.94
C ARG A 209 18.26 -5.74 -14.18
N SER A 210 17.05 -5.94 -13.68
CA SER A 210 16.08 -4.87 -13.51
C SER A 210 16.75 -3.81 -12.62
N LYS A 211 16.96 -2.60 -13.15
CA LYS A 211 17.41 -1.46 -12.34
C LYS A 211 16.26 -1.10 -11.39
N VAL A 212 16.32 -1.62 -10.15
CA VAL A 212 15.41 -1.21 -9.08
C VAL A 212 15.75 0.24 -8.71
N ARG A 213 14.90 1.18 -9.10
CA ARG A 213 14.95 2.56 -8.57
C ARG A 213 14.21 2.58 -7.23
N VAL A 214 14.95 2.57 -6.14
CA VAL A 214 14.40 2.80 -4.81
C VAL A 214 14.15 4.30 -4.66
N VAL A 215 12.88 4.72 -4.71
CA VAL A 215 12.50 6.09 -4.37
C VAL A 215 12.30 6.14 -2.86
N VAL A 216 13.24 6.75 -2.15
CA VAL A 216 13.18 6.90 -0.70
C VAL A 216 12.43 8.19 -0.38
N PHE A 217 11.29 8.06 0.31
CA PHE A 217 10.60 9.21 0.90
C PHE A 217 10.94 9.28 2.39
N PRO A 218 11.90 10.13 2.80
CA PRO A 218 12.44 10.12 4.17
C PRO A 218 11.39 10.43 5.25
N TYR A 219 10.32 11.14 4.90
CA TYR A 219 9.28 11.58 5.83
C TYR A 219 8.33 10.47 6.29
N LEU A 220 8.20 9.36 5.55
CA LEU A 220 7.27 8.27 5.93
C LEU A 220 7.65 7.61 7.27
N LYS A 221 8.96 7.59 7.60
CA LYS A 221 9.44 7.12 8.91
C LYS A 221 8.96 7.99 10.08
N ALA A 222 8.77 9.29 9.88
CA ALA A 222 8.32 10.20 10.93
C ALA A 222 6.87 9.95 11.34
N TYR A 223 6.04 9.39 10.44
CA TYR A 223 4.64 9.05 10.69
C TYR A 223 4.43 7.61 11.17
N LYS A 224 5.51 6.85 11.46
CA LYS A 224 5.46 5.40 11.75
C LYS A 224 4.69 4.60 10.69
N ILE A 225 4.71 5.08 9.43
CA ILE A 225 4.16 4.33 8.31
C ILE A 225 5.27 3.40 7.82
N ASP A 226 5.19 2.13 8.22
CA ASP A 226 6.08 1.08 7.74
C ASP A 226 5.70 0.68 6.30
N LEU A 227 6.06 1.53 5.34
CA LEU A 227 5.93 1.27 3.90
C LEU A 227 7.11 0.42 3.43
N VAL A 228 6.92 -0.91 3.41
CA VAL A 228 7.82 -1.82 2.69
C VAL A 228 7.39 -1.84 1.22
N ILE A 229 7.93 -0.92 0.42
CA ILE A 229 7.72 -0.91 -1.04
C ILE A 229 8.65 -1.96 -1.65
N VAL A 230 8.14 -3.17 -1.89
CA VAL A 230 8.78 -4.14 -2.78
C VAL A 230 8.23 -3.87 -4.18
N ALA A 231 9.04 -3.27 -5.05
CA ALA A 231 8.74 -3.21 -6.48
C ALA A 231 9.03 -4.59 -7.11
N GLN A 232 8.07 -5.12 -7.88
CA GLN A 232 8.26 -6.29 -8.73
C GLN A 232 8.94 -5.88 -10.05
#